data_AF-A0A842UKA7-F1
#
_entry.id   AF-A0A842UKA7-F1
#
_cell.length_a   1.000
_cell.length_b   1.000
_cell.length_c   1.000
_cell.angle_alpha   90.00
_cell.angle_beta   90.00
_cell.angle_gamma   90.00
#
_symmetry.space_group_name_H-M   'P 1'
#
loop_
_entity.id
_entity.type
_entity.pdbx_description
1 polymer ?
#
loop_
_entity_poly.entity_id
_entity_poly.type
_entity_poly.pdbx_seq_one_letter_code
_entity_poly.pdbx_strand_id
1 'polypeptide(L)' 'MSEKDLKKLSKIRQHVEGGTACTYHKKEVLEGLNSVLEPKCAYCRKEIKDGLKIVNQRKFHEKCGEKYEKKTFANTKK' A
#
# COMPACT_ATOMS: atom_id res chain seq x y z
N MET A 1 13.32 -2.60 0.70
CA MET A 1 13.37 -1.65 -0.43
C MET A 1 14.29 -0.52 -0.04
N SER A 2 15.18 -0.10 -0.94
CA SER A 2 16.09 1.00 -0.66
C SER A 2 15.42 2.34 -0.96
N GLU A 3 15.82 3.42 -0.29
CA GLU A 3 15.32 4.78 -0.60
C GLU A 3 15.51 5.17 -2.07
N LYS A 4 16.55 4.63 -2.73
CA LYS A 4 16.81 4.80 -4.16
C LYS A 4 15.69 4.21 -5.04
N ASP A 5 15.11 3.09 -4.62
CA ASP A 5 14.02 2.42 -5.36
C ASP A 5 12.72 3.21 -5.24
N LEU A 6 12.42 3.73 -4.04
CA LEU A 6 11.26 4.60 -3.82
C LEU A 6 11.34 5.88 -4.65
N LYS A 7 12.52 6.52 -4.70
CA LYS A 7 12.75 7.70 -5.55
C LYS A 7 12.56 7.40 -7.03
N LYS A 8 13.05 6.26 -7.52
CA LYS A 8 12.84 5.82 -8.91
C LYS A 8 11.35 5.60 -9.21
N LEU A 9 10.62 4.89 -8.35
CA LEU A 9 9.19 4.64 -8.52
C LEU A 9 8.37 5.93 -8.52
N SER A 10 8.70 6.88 -7.65
CA SER A 10 8.07 8.20 -7.63
C SER A 10 8.31 8.98 -8.94
N LYS A 11 9.53 8.93 -9.47
CA LYS A 11 9.88 9.55 -10.75
C LYS A 11 9.12 8.92 -11.92
N ILE A 12 9.01 7.59 -11.93
CA ILE A 12 8.23 6.85 -12.94
C ILE A 12 6.75 7.27 -12.88
N ARG A 13 6.17 7.37 -11.67
CA ARG A 13 4.80 7.87 -11.50
C ARG A 13 4.61 9.25 -12.12
N GLN A 14 5.54 10.19 -11.90
CA GLN A 14 5.49 11.52 -12.49
C GLN A 14 5.50 11.48 -14.03
N HIS A 15 6.33 10.65 -14.64
CA HIS A 15 6.37 10.49 -16.10
C HIS A 15 5.09 9.86 -16.67
N VAL A 16 4.47 8.92 -15.94
CA VAL A 16 3.21 8.29 -16.33
C VAL A 16 2.04 9.26 -16.18
N GLU A 17 1.95 10.01 -15.07
CA GLU A 17 0.93 11.05 -14.87
C GLU A 17 1.07 12.17 -15.92
N GLY A 18 2.29 12.65 -16.16
CA GLY A 18 2.62 13.69 -17.12
C GLY A 18 2.52 13.27 -18.60
N GLY A 19 2.16 12.01 -18.90
CA GLY A 19 1.95 11.53 -20.27
C GLY A 19 3.24 11.40 -21.09
N THR A 20 4.40 11.49 -20.46
CA THR A 20 5.72 11.35 -21.10
C THR A 20 6.16 9.89 -21.19
N ALA A 21 5.54 8.99 -20.44
CA ALA A 21 5.80 7.57 -20.50
C ALA A 21 4.93 6.88 -21.57
N CYS A 22 5.56 6.13 -22.48
CA CYS A 22 4.86 5.21 -23.39
C CYS A 22 4.23 4.05 -22.60
N THR A 23 3.01 4.24 -22.11
CA THR A 23 2.24 3.19 -21.44
C THR A 23 0.83 3.12 -22.04
N TYR A 24 0.47 1.97 -22.61
CA TYR A 24 -0.88 1.72 -23.11
C TYR A 24 -1.90 1.65 -21.97
N HIS A 25 -1.46 1.19 -20.79
CA HIS A 25 -2.30 0.94 -19.61
C HIS A 25 -1.97 1.91 -18.46
N LYS A 26 -2.11 3.22 -18.71
CA LYS A 26 -1.80 4.27 -17.73
C LYS A 26 -2.45 4.03 -16.35
N LYS A 27 -3.72 3.60 -16.33
CA LYS A 27 -4.46 3.37 -15.08
C LYS A 27 -3.86 2.23 -14.25
N GLU A 28 -3.57 1.09 -14.87
CA GLU A 28 -3.01 -0.08 -14.17
C GLU A 28 -1.60 0.19 -13.65
N VAL A 29 -0.78 0.88 -14.44
CA VAL A 29 0.58 1.27 -14.01
C VAL A 29 0.52 2.22 -12.81
N LEU A 30 -0.37 3.22 -12.84
CA LEU A 30 -0.56 4.13 -11.71
C LEU A 30 -1.12 3.42 -10.48
N GLU A 31 -2.03 2.46 -10.64
CA GLU A 31 -2.57 1.68 -9.53
C GLU A 31 -1.49 0.80 -8.88
N GLY A 32 -0.66 0.13 -9.69
CA GLY A 32 0.49 -0.63 -9.21
C GLY A 32 1.51 0.23 -8.48
N LEU A 33 1.86 1.39 -9.06
CA LEU A 33 2.78 2.36 -8.43
C LEU A 33 2.21 2.89 -7.11
N ASN A 34 0.92 3.22 -7.06
CA ASN A 34 0.27 3.67 -5.83
C ASN A 34 0.18 2.56 -4.78
N SER A 35 0.03 1.29 -5.16
CA SER A 35 0.02 0.17 -4.20
C SER A 35 1.38 -0.03 -3.49
N VAL A 36 2.46 0.38 -4.16
CA VAL A 36 3.84 0.31 -3.64
C VAL A 36 4.23 1.60 -2.90
N LEU A 37 3.95 2.77 -3.50
CA LEU A 37 4.29 4.08 -2.92
C LEU A 37 3.35 4.48 -1.78
N GLU A 38 2.08 4.12 -1.87
CA GLU A 38 1.01 4.52 -0.95
C GLU A 38 0.16 3.30 -0.55
N PRO A 39 0.73 2.33 0.18
CA PRO A 39 0.00 1.14 0.59
C PRO A 39 -1.22 1.53 1.44
N LYS A 40 -2.42 1.09 1.05
CA LYS A 40 -3.66 1.36 1.79
C LYS A 40 -3.88 0.33 2.89
N CYS A 41 -4.37 0.79 4.04
CA CYS A 41 -4.77 -0.09 5.14
C CYS A 41 -6.08 -0.81 4.79
N ALA A 42 -6.09 -2.13 4.91
CA ALA A 42 -7.28 -2.94 4.65
C ALA A 42 -8.42 -2.70 5.66
N TYR A 43 -8.15 -2.10 6.82
CA TYR A 43 -9.17 -1.77 7.84
C TYR A 43 -9.84 -0.41 7.57
N CYS A 44 -9.05 0.66 7.49
CA CYS A 44 -9.57 2.03 7.38
C CYS A 44 -9.51 2.61 5.97
N ARG A 45 -8.96 1.88 4.99
CA ARG A 45 -8.76 2.27 3.58
C ARG A 45 -7.90 3.53 3.35
N LYS A 46 -7.29 4.08 4.41
CA LYS A 46 -6.36 5.21 4.34
C LYS A 46 -4.95 4.75 4.00
N GLU A 47 -4.15 5.63 3.40
CA GLU A 47 -2.73 5.43 3.12
C GLU A 47 -1.91 5.18 4.40
N ILE A 48 -0.99 4.22 4.34
CA ILE A 48 -0.05 3.87 5.43
C ILE A 48 1.24 4.64 5.15
N LYS A 49 1.43 5.77 5.83
CA LYS A 49 2.65 6.60 5.73
C LYS A 49 3.79 6.09 6.59
N ASP A 50 3.47 5.54 7.75
CA ASP A 50 4.44 5.09 8.75
C ASP A 50 3.84 3.93 9.55
N GLY A 51 4.65 2.91 9.87
CA GLY A 51 4.20 1.73 10.61
C GLY A 51 3.24 0.81 9.86
N LEU A 52 3.80 -0.10 9.04
CA LEU A 52 3.04 -1.13 8.31
C LEU A 52 3.06 -2.45 9.06
N LYS A 53 1.88 -2.97 9.39
CA LYS A 53 1.69 -4.31 9.97
C LYS A 53 0.95 -5.20 8.98
N ILE A 54 1.49 -6.38 8.69
CA ILE A 54 0.86 -7.37 7.82
C ILE A 54 0.15 -8.39 8.69
N VAL A 55 -1.17 -8.54 8.51
CA VAL A 55 -1.98 -9.55 9.20
C VAL A 55 -2.77 -10.32 8.15
N ASN A 56 -2.67 -11.64 8.10
CA ASN A 56 -3.34 -12.49 7.09
C ASN A 56 -3.13 -12.00 5.64
N GLN A 57 -1.88 -11.73 5.25
CA GLN A 57 -1.50 -11.21 3.92
C GLN A 57 -2.11 -9.84 3.55
N ARG A 58 -2.78 -9.15 4.48
CA ARG A 58 -3.35 -7.82 4.29
C ARG A 58 -2.49 -6.78 5.00
N LYS A 59 -2.29 -5.63 4.35
CA LYS A 59 -1.53 -4.50 4.89
C LYS A 59 -2.43 -3.66 5.80
N PHE A 60 -1.99 -3.34 7.00
CA PHE A 60 -2.69 -2.48 7.95
C PHE A 60 -1.74 -1.43 8.54
N HIS A 61 -2.28 -0.30 9.01
CA HIS A 61 -1.57 0.51 10.01
C HIS A 61 -1.33 -0.33 11.26
N GLU A 62 -0.22 -0.15 11.98
CA GLU A 62 0.03 -0.86 13.25
C GLU A 62 -1.17 -0.89 14.19
N LYS A 63 -1.72 0.30 14.51
CA LYS A 63 -2.92 0.43 15.36
C LYS A 63 -4.15 -0.28 14.81
N CYS A 64 -4.29 -0.36 13.48
CA CYS A 64 -5.41 -1.04 12.84
C CYS A 64 -5.21 -2.56 12.83
N GLY A 65 -3.98 -3.02 12.60
CA GLY A 65 -3.61 -4.43 12.64
C GLY A 65 -3.80 -5.01 14.04
N GLU A 66 -3.39 -4.29 15.09
CA GLU A 66 -3.64 -4.70 16.48
C GLU A 66 -5.13 -4.84 16.80
N LYS A 67 -5.96 -3.87 16.37
CA LYS A 67 -7.42 -3.95 16.53
C LYS A 67 -8.02 -5.12 15.78
N TYR A 68 -7.51 -5.37 14.56
CA TYR A 68 -7.95 -6.49 13.74
C TYR A 68 -7.60 -7.81 14.42
N GLU A 69 -6.33 -8.04 14.80
CA GLU A 69 -5.88 -9.24 15.50
C GLU A 69 -6.63 -9.51 16.79
N LYS A 70 -6.86 -8.48 17.64
CA LYS A 70 -7.66 -8.64 18.87
C LYS A 70 -9.07 -9.15 18.57
N LYS A 71 -9.69 -8.69 17.48
CA LYS A 71 -11.02 -9.16 17.06
C LYS A 71 -10.97 -10.57 16.47
N THR A 72 -9.96 -10.92 15.68
CA THR A 72 -9.84 -12.26 15.10
C THR A 72 -9.54 -13.32 16.17
N PHE A 73 -8.65 -13.04 17.12
CA PHE A 73 -8.32 -13.97 18.22
C PHE A 73 -9.48 -14.20 19.19
N ALA A 74 -10.37 -13.21 19.38
CA ALA A 74 -11.56 -13.38 20.20
C ALA A 74 -12.58 -14.37 19.57
N ASN A 75 -12.50 -14.59 18.26
CA ASN A 75 -13.47 -15.38 17.52
C ASN A 75 -13.04 -16.85 17.32
N THR A 76 -11.79 -17.20 17.60
CA THR A 76 -11.24 -18.58 17.49
C THR A 76 -11.37 -19.41 18.78
N LYS A 77 -11.98 -18.87 19.83
CA LYS A 77 -12.25 -19.57 21.11
C LYS A 77 -13.71 -20.00 21.30
N LYS A 78 -14.50 -20.07 20.23
CA LYS A 78 -15.86 -20.64 20.26
C LYS A 78 -15.89 -22.00 19.60
#